data_AF-A0A497QVR1-F1
#
_entry.id   AF-A0A497QVR1-F1
#
_cell.length_a   1.000
_cell.length_b   1.000
_cell.length_c   1.000
_cell.angle_alpha   90.00
_cell.angle_beta   90.00
_cell.angle_gamma   90.00
#
_symmetry.space_group_name_H-M   'P 1'
#
loop_
_entity.id
_entity.type
_entity.pdbx_description
1 polymer ?
#
loop_
_entity_poly.entity_id
_entity_poly.type
_entity_poly.pdbx_seq_one_letter_code
_entity_poly.pdbx_strand_id
1 'polypeptide(L)' 'MVKICSHCNAENPDTNVFCFSCGKVLTPSQKQSTIKTTLSARVADKRPHQLLITAQIAVHH' A
#
# COMPACT_ATOMS: atom_id res chain seq x y z
N MET A 1 -27.79 3.41 16.88
CA MET A 1 -28.11 2.31 15.92
C MET A 1 -26.80 1.65 15.50
N VAL A 2 -26.81 0.47 14.89
CA VAL A 2 -25.56 -0.23 14.49
C VAL A 2 -25.57 -0.48 12.99
N LYS A 3 -24.40 -0.51 12.39
CA LYS A 3 -24.19 -0.85 10.99
C LYS A 3 -23.15 -1.93 10.83
N ILE A 4 -23.40 -2.83 9.90
CA ILE A 4 -22.50 -3.94 9.61
C ILE A 4 -21.58 -3.55 8.47
N CYS A 5 -20.28 -3.73 8.65
CA CYS A 5 -19.32 -3.51 7.58
C CYS A 5 -19.51 -4.54 6.47
N SER A 6 -19.80 -4.10 5.24
CA SER A 6 -19.95 -5.01 4.10
C SER A 6 -18.65 -5.67 3.64
N HIS A 7 -17.50 -5.26 4.18
CA HIS A 7 -16.20 -5.81 3.80
C HIS A 7 -15.65 -6.87 4.76
N CYS A 8 -15.87 -6.70 6.07
CA CYS A 8 -15.35 -7.62 7.09
C CYS A 8 -16.40 -8.08 8.11
N ASN A 9 -17.66 -7.69 7.93
CA ASN A 9 -18.81 -8.06 8.77
C ASN A 9 -18.75 -7.58 10.23
N ALA A 10 -17.81 -6.70 10.59
CA ALA A 10 -17.76 -6.11 11.92
C ALA A 10 -18.99 -5.23 12.19
N GLU A 11 -19.50 -5.30 13.42
CA GLU A 11 -20.53 -4.40 13.94
C GLU A 11 -19.91 -3.06 14.29
N ASN A 12 -20.46 -1.96 13.80
CA ASN A 12 -19.95 -0.61 14.05
C ASN A 12 -21.09 0.32 14.51
N PRO A 13 -20.80 1.30 15.38
CA PRO A 13 -21.74 2.37 15.68
C PRO A 13 -22.15 3.12 14.41
N ASP A 14 -23.37 3.61 14.33
CA ASP A 14 -23.85 4.36 13.17
C ASP A 14 -23.12 5.68 12.94
N THR A 15 -22.56 6.26 14.01
CA THR A 15 -21.73 7.46 14.00
C THR A 15 -20.37 7.27 13.32
N ASN A 16 -19.87 6.04 13.17
CA ASN A 16 -18.54 5.78 12.62
C ASN A 16 -18.49 5.96 11.11
N VAL A 17 -17.69 6.88 10.57
CA VAL A 17 -17.52 7.00 9.11
C VAL A 17 -16.72 5.83 8.51
N PHE A 18 -15.80 5.24 9.29
CA PHE A 18 -14.93 4.14 8.89
C PHE A 18 -15.08 2.93 9.83
N CYS A 19 -14.80 1.74 9.31
CA CYS A 19 -14.80 0.51 10.07
C CYS A 19 -13.59 0.46 11.00
N PHE A 20 -13.80 0.28 12.30
CA PHE A 20 -12.69 0.20 13.25
C PHE A 20 -11.85 -1.08 13.07
N SER A 21 -12.44 -2.12 12.47
CA SER A 21 -11.80 -3.42 12.26
C SER A 21 -10.96 -3.48 10.99
N CYS A 22 -11.44 -2.93 9.87
CA CYS A 22 -10.76 -3.04 8.57
C CYS A 22 -10.42 -1.69 7.89
N GLY A 23 -10.81 -0.57 8.49
CA GLY A 23 -10.53 0.78 7.97
C GLY A 23 -11.38 1.22 6.77
N LYS A 24 -12.25 0.36 6.22
CA LYS A 24 -13.10 0.74 5.07
C LYS A 24 -14.22 1.70 5.47
N VAL A 25 -14.59 2.58 4.53
CA VAL A 25 -15.68 3.53 4.70
C VAL A 25 -17.00 2.78 4.86
N LEU A 26 -17.80 3.13 5.86
CA LEU A 26 -19.09 2.50 6.15
C LEU A 26 -20.27 3.24 5.50
N THR A 27 -20.08 4.50 5.13
CA THR A 27 -21.07 5.29 4.41
C THR A 27 -20.62 5.48 2.95
N PRO A 28 -21.44 5.05 1.97
CA PRO A 28 -21.19 5.40 0.58
C PRO A 28 -21.60 6.87 0.41
N SER A 29 -20.69 7.80 0.70
CA SER A 29 -20.84 9.16 0.15
C SER A 29 -20.62 9.02 -1.35
N GLN A 30 -21.73 9.09 -2.10
CA GLN A 30 -21.87 8.87 -3.53
C GLN A 30 -21.09 9.91 -4.36
N LYS A 31 -19.76 9.97 -4.22
CA LYS A 31 -18.80 10.61 -5.12
C LYS A 31 -17.43 9.95 -4.98
N GLN A 32 -17.37 8.62 -4.94
CA GLN A 32 -16.13 7.94 -5.31
C GLN A 32 -16.02 7.98 -6.84
N SER A 33 -15.73 9.20 -7.31
CA SER A 33 -15.22 9.48 -8.63
C SER A 33 -14.10 8.49 -8.91
N THR A 34 -14.18 7.90 -10.09
CA THR A 34 -13.35 6.86 -10.68
C THR A 34 -11.88 7.25 -10.82
N ILE A 35 -11.22 7.67 -9.74
CA ILE A 35 -9.78 7.54 -9.65
C ILE A 35 -9.53 6.14 -9.11
N LYS A 36 -9.74 5.16 -9.99
CA LYS A 36 -8.85 3.99 -10.01
C LYS A 36 -7.48 4.60 -10.26
N THR A 37 -6.81 5.03 -9.18
CA THR A 37 -5.36 5.21 -9.24
C THR A 37 -4.89 3.80 -9.52
N THR A 38 -4.69 3.52 -10.80
CA THR A 38 -3.65 2.63 -11.26
C THR A 38 -2.41 3.03 -10.47
N LEU A 39 -2.26 2.41 -9.30
CA LEU A 39 -0.98 2.16 -8.67
C LEU A 39 -0.29 1.12 -9.56
N SER A 40 -0.06 1.53 -10.79
CA SER A 40 0.67 0.80 -11.80
C SER A 40 1.82 1.69 -12.19
N ALA A 41 2.99 1.15 -11.90
CA ALA A 41 4.27 1.46 -12.51
C ALA A 41 5.08 2.61 -11.89
N ARG A 42 6.16 2.17 -11.20
CA ARG A 42 7.49 2.79 -11.04
C ARG A 42 7.77 3.54 -9.72
N VAL A 43 7.77 2.84 -8.60
CA VAL A 43 8.89 3.06 -7.66
C VAL A 43 10.08 2.39 -8.31
N ALA A 44 10.95 3.20 -8.89
CA ALA A 44 12.13 2.76 -9.61
C ALA A 44 13.06 1.99 -8.67
N ASP A 45 13.13 0.69 -8.89
CA ASP A 45 14.32 -0.11 -8.67
C ASP A 45 15.55 0.62 -9.25
N LYS A 46 16.53 0.93 -8.40
CA LYS A 46 17.97 0.99 -8.71
C LYS A 46 18.80 1.46 -7.52
N ARG A 47 19.36 0.51 -6.76
CA ARG A 47 20.74 0.62 -6.25
C ARG A 47 21.26 -0.78 -5.90
N PRO A 48 21.83 -1.51 -6.88
CA PRO A 48 22.69 -2.65 -6.55
C PRO A 48 23.95 -2.09 -5.89
N HIS A 49 24.18 -2.41 -4.62
CA HIS A 49 25.45 -2.15 -3.94
C HIS A 49 26.51 -3.16 -4.46
N GLN A 50 26.85 -3.08 -5.75
CA GLN A 50 28.01 -3.76 -6.32
C GLN A 50 29.23 -2.87 -6.06
N LEU A 51 29.80 -2.95 -4.86
CA LEU A 51 31.18 -2.51 -4.67
C LEU A 51 32.07 -3.60 -5.28
N LEU A 52 32.34 -3.48 -6.58
CA LEU A 52 33.30 -4.32 -7.28
C LEU A 52 34.70 -3.91 -6.79
N ILE A 53 35.19 -4.58 -5.75
CA ILE A 53 36.61 -4.52 -5.36
C ILE A 53 37.43 -5.29 -6.40
N THR A 54 37.71 -4.64 -7.53
CA THR A 54 38.77 -5.05 -8.45
C THR A 54 40.07 -4.42 -8.02
N ALA A 55 40.94 -5.20 -7.41
CA ALA A 55 42.38 -5.00 -7.49
C ALA A 55 43.06 -6.37 -7.48
N GLN A 56 42.93 -7.07 -8.60
CA GLN A 56 43.94 -8.04 -9.02
C GLN A 56 45.20 -7.23 -9.36
N ILE A 57 46.19 -7.26 -8.48
CA ILE A 57 47.58 -7.02 -8.87
C ILE A 57 48.30 -8.34 -8.62
N ALA A 58 48.15 -9.24 -9.58
CA ALA A 58 49.09 -10.32 -9.82
C ALA A 58 50.01 -9.84 -10.94
N VAL A 59 51.12 -9.16 -10.61
CA VAL A 59 52.26 -9.06 -11.54
C VAL A 59 53.58 -8.89 -10.79
N HIS A 60 54.53 -9.76 -11.17
CA HIS A 60 56.00 -9.69 -11.09
C HIS A 60 56.72 -10.52 -10.01
N HIS A 61 57.19 -11.68 -10.49
CA HIS A 61 58.39 -12.49 -10.17
C HIS A 61 58.54 -13.14 -8.79
#